data_AF-A0A317HEK7-F1
#
_entry.id   AF-A0A317HEK7-F1
#
_cell.length_a   1.000
_cell.length_b   1.000
_cell.length_c   1.000
_cell.angle_alpha   90.00
_cell.angle_beta   90.00
_cell.angle_gamma   90.00
#
_symmetry.space_group_name_H-M   'P 1'
#
loop_
_entity.id
_entity.type
_entity.pdbx_description
1 polymer ?
#
loop_
_entity_poly.entity_id
_entity_poly.type
_entity_poly.pdbx_seq_one_letter_code
_entity_poly.pdbx_strand_id
1 'polypeptide(L)'
;MDHERGKAYRHLAPGEKLKINAMSDVRSSPGSPENSEKQAHPPASEAPQGAASLAGAKAADETSSLTPSLEEQATVPMPVLTGGDSLQVETTGAPQTTGATGITVQPAPTLPPATVAVVPSTPLTRRLWMTLAPIALIFVLLVGGLLLAGYNTANAELQPARMVQAYCMDLQARRFAQAYALLSSSYQAQVTKAQFTLTSQLQEQVDGKIRGCPNPTGPGIDLAFGQPQSHVAFLVTFLRSRPFQGHIELIQHQGTWRIQAVEQSVAGTNVAPLVTANTFCSAIIKGDYEAAYATLSGRQQSIAPEQDFAQQLQSAFGGAVRLESCTLDYASYHVQANSAAVAMKFNLTISMSSTGSLTTGLVSVLSFRLEHGGWKLDDFTPEPASRA
;
A
#
# COMPACT_ATOMS: atom_id res chain seq x y z
N MET A 1 -55.29 18.36 6.00
CA MET A 1 -54.75 17.36 6.95
C MET A 1 -53.29 17.69 7.12
N ASP A 2 -53.09 18.57 8.08
CA ASP A 2 -51.87 19.28 8.43
C ASP A 2 -50.91 18.40 9.23
N HIS A 3 -49.62 18.46 8.91
CA HIS A 3 -48.56 18.23 9.89
C HIS A 3 -47.32 19.06 9.53
N GLU A 4 -47.32 20.29 10.04
CA GLU A 4 -46.12 21.08 10.25
C GLU A 4 -45.22 20.43 11.30
N ARG A 5 -43.92 20.30 11.01
CA ARG A 5 -42.87 20.27 12.04
C ARG A 5 -41.81 21.28 11.67
N GLY A 6 -41.88 22.43 12.34
CA GLY A 6 -40.83 23.43 12.34
C GLY A 6 -39.54 22.88 12.97
N LYS A 7 -38.42 23.04 12.25
CA LYS A 7 -37.08 22.91 12.82
C LYS A 7 -36.58 24.31 13.20
N ALA A 8 -36.44 24.54 14.50
CA ALA A 8 -35.80 25.73 15.03
C ALA A 8 -34.30 25.70 14.72
N TYR A 9 -33.84 26.62 13.86
CA TYR A 9 -32.42 26.93 13.72
C TYR A 9 -32.03 27.88 14.86
N ARG A 10 -31.28 27.38 15.83
CA ARG A 10 -30.53 28.25 16.75
C ARG A 10 -29.28 28.74 16.04
N HIS A 11 -29.25 30.04 15.75
CA HIS A 11 -28.03 30.76 15.44
C HIS A 11 -27.07 30.68 16.64
N LEU A 12 -25.92 30.04 16.46
CA LEU A 12 -24.77 30.16 17.36
C LEU A 12 -23.99 31.41 16.98
N ALA A 13 -23.66 32.23 17.98
CA ALA A 13 -22.93 33.48 17.81
C ALA A 13 -21.47 33.23 17.39
N PRO A 14 -20.88 34.11 16.56
CA PRO A 14 -19.47 34.05 16.21
C PRO A 14 -18.63 34.68 17.33
N GLY A 15 -17.75 33.90 17.99
CA GLY A 15 -16.74 34.50 18.89
C GLY A 15 -16.28 33.71 20.11
N GLU A 16 -16.72 32.48 20.34
CA GLU A 16 -16.24 31.72 21.51
C GLU A 16 -14.90 31.03 21.19
N LYS A 17 -13.80 31.67 21.56
CA LYS A 17 -12.47 31.04 21.61
C LYS A 17 -12.52 29.89 22.61
N LEU A 18 -12.28 28.67 22.13
CA LEU A 18 -12.08 27.49 22.97
C LEU A 18 -10.87 27.74 23.88
N LYS A 19 -11.13 28.15 25.13
CA LYS A 19 -10.12 28.07 26.19
C LYS A 19 -9.96 26.59 26.52
N ILE A 20 -8.83 26.02 26.12
CA ILE A 20 -8.35 24.76 26.69
C ILE A 20 -8.12 25.06 28.17
N ASN A 21 -9.03 24.62 29.03
CA ASN A 21 -8.86 24.67 30.47
C ASN A 21 -7.68 23.75 30.81
N ALA A 22 -6.50 24.34 30.96
CA ALA A 22 -5.41 23.73 31.68
C ALA A 22 -5.89 23.47 33.12
N MET A 23 -6.14 22.21 33.45
CA MET A 23 -6.22 21.75 34.84
C MET A 23 -4.83 21.89 35.45
N SER A 24 -4.59 23.03 36.12
CA SER A 24 -3.47 23.24 37.04
C SER A 24 -3.95 24.09 38.21
N ASP A 25 -4.70 23.48 39.12
CA ASP A 25 -4.89 24.02 40.48
C ASP A 25 -3.67 23.63 41.32
N VAL A 26 -2.65 24.49 41.32
CA VAL A 26 -1.64 24.52 42.38
C VAL A 26 -1.64 25.92 42.97
N ARG A 27 -2.30 26.05 44.11
CA ARG A 27 -2.26 27.21 45.01
C ARG A 27 -0.81 27.51 45.41
N SER A 28 -0.31 28.66 44.98
CA SER A 28 0.78 29.37 45.67
C SER A 28 0.45 30.86 45.74
N SER A 29 0.61 31.38 46.96
CA SER A 29 0.20 32.69 47.49
C SER A 29 0.91 33.89 46.83
N PRO A 30 0.35 35.11 46.90
CA PRO A 30 0.90 36.29 46.23
C PRO A 30 1.95 37.01 47.07
N GLY A 31 3.05 37.39 46.43
CA GLY A 31 4.04 38.34 46.95
C GLY A 31 4.50 39.26 45.82
N SER A 32 4.18 40.54 45.96
CA SER A 32 4.71 41.70 45.21
C SER A 32 4.83 42.83 46.27
N PRO A 33 5.63 43.92 46.09
CA PRO A 33 6.14 44.49 44.83
C PRO A 33 7.57 45.11 44.90
N GLU A 34 7.88 45.97 43.92
CA GLU A 34 9.06 46.86 43.71
C GLU A 34 10.33 46.21 43.12
N ASN A 35 11.04 46.78 42.13
CA ASN A 35 11.26 48.20 41.83
C ASN A 35 11.75 48.43 40.36
N SER A 36 11.43 49.62 39.85
CA SER A 36 12.11 50.53 38.91
C SER A 36 13.21 50.05 37.93
N GLU A 37 13.11 50.48 36.66
CA GLU A 37 13.88 51.61 36.07
C GLU A 37 14.20 51.44 34.55
N LYS A 38 13.85 52.48 33.77
CA LYS A 38 14.44 53.01 32.51
C LYS A 38 15.17 52.08 31.53
N GLN A 39 14.81 52.15 30.23
CA GLN A 39 15.55 52.95 29.22
C GLN A 39 14.95 52.93 27.79
N ALA A 40 14.86 54.14 27.22
CA ALA A 40 15.15 54.58 25.84
C ALA A 40 14.58 53.87 24.58
N HIS A 41 13.77 54.64 23.83
CA HIS A 41 13.64 54.71 22.36
C HIS A 41 14.88 55.39 21.71
N PRO A 42 15.05 55.51 20.36
CA PRO A 42 14.57 54.76 19.15
C PRO A 42 15.82 54.49 18.19
N PRO A 43 15.81 54.32 16.83
CA PRO A 43 14.81 54.62 15.79
C PRO A 43 14.61 53.60 14.64
N ALA A 44 13.68 53.99 13.77
CA ALA A 44 13.23 53.36 12.53
C ALA A 44 14.36 53.14 11.49
N SER A 45 14.23 52.08 10.67
CA SER A 45 14.66 52.08 9.27
C SER A 45 13.93 50.99 8.46
N GLU A 46 13.31 51.44 7.38
CA GLU A 46 13.29 50.87 6.02
C GLU A 46 12.98 49.39 5.76
N ALA A 47 11.92 49.20 4.96
CA ALA A 47 11.73 48.06 4.08
C ALA A 47 12.82 48.01 2.99
N PRO A 48 13.03 46.82 2.39
CA PRO A 48 12.77 46.76 0.96
C PRO A 48 12.02 45.49 0.51
N GLN A 49 11.24 45.69 -0.54
CA GLN A 49 10.77 44.67 -1.48
C GLN A 49 11.97 44.02 -2.19
N GLY A 50 11.92 42.71 -2.42
CA GLY A 50 12.90 42.02 -3.24
C GLY A 50 12.49 40.58 -3.53
N ALA A 51 12.06 40.35 -4.77
CA ALA A 51 11.77 39.03 -5.33
C ALA A 51 13.05 38.25 -5.67
N ALA A 52 13.04 36.94 -5.42
CA ALA A 52 13.84 35.91 -6.12
C ALA A 52 13.23 34.54 -5.71
N SER A 53 12.67 33.73 -6.61
CA SER A 53 13.34 32.82 -7.56
C SER A 53 14.40 31.95 -6.89
N LEU A 54 14.15 30.64 -6.78
CA LEU A 54 15.21 29.62 -6.76
C LEU A 54 14.68 28.25 -7.20
N ALA A 55 15.06 27.92 -8.44
CA ALA A 55 15.21 26.56 -8.91
C ALA A 55 16.47 25.91 -8.32
N GLY A 56 16.46 24.58 -8.21
CA GLY A 56 17.66 23.76 -8.32
C GLY A 56 18.53 23.63 -7.07
N ALA A 57 18.24 22.63 -6.25
CA ALA A 57 19.25 22.02 -5.38
C ALA A 57 19.93 20.88 -6.15
N LYS A 58 21.14 21.20 -6.59
CA LYS A 58 22.14 20.37 -7.25
C LYS A 58 22.77 19.41 -6.25
N ALA A 59 23.06 18.21 -6.73
CA ALA A 59 23.75 17.14 -6.02
C ALA A 59 25.15 17.56 -5.51
N ALA A 60 25.42 17.19 -4.25
CA ALA A 60 26.72 16.85 -3.70
C ALA A 60 26.46 15.58 -2.90
N ASP A 61 26.85 14.40 -3.35
CA ASP A 61 28.21 13.85 -3.28
C ASP A 61 28.86 14.07 -1.91
N GLU A 62 28.47 13.21 -0.96
CA GLU A 62 29.34 12.85 0.15
C GLU A 62 29.36 11.32 0.27
N THR A 63 30.50 10.80 -0.16
CA THR A 63 30.94 9.43 0.06
C THR A 63 31.21 9.26 1.55
N SER A 64 30.32 8.56 2.26
CA SER A 64 30.60 8.07 3.62
C SER A 64 30.32 6.58 3.67
N SER A 65 31.42 5.84 3.65
CA SER A 65 31.51 4.41 3.87
C SER A 65 31.04 4.05 5.29
N LEU A 66 29.88 3.43 5.40
CA LEU A 66 29.52 2.59 6.55
C LEU A 66 28.99 1.27 6.02
N THR A 67 29.86 0.27 6.06
CA THR A 67 29.54 -1.15 5.97
C THR A 67 28.65 -1.53 7.16
N PRO A 68 27.40 -1.99 6.98
CA PRO A 68 26.71 -2.67 8.05
C PRO A 68 27.20 -4.13 8.12
N SER A 69 27.80 -4.45 9.25
CA SER A 69 28.15 -5.80 9.68
C SER A 69 26.95 -6.74 9.52
N LEU A 70 27.17 -7.87 8.86
CA LEU A 70 26.23 -8.97 8.74
C LEU A 70 26.15 -9.65 10.12
N GLU A 71 25.19 -9.27 10.94
CA GLU A 71 24.91 -9.97 12.19
C GLU A 71 23.87 -11.08 11.92
N GLU A 72 24.41 -12.29 11.82
CA GLU A 72 23.84 -13.58 12.26
C GLU A 72 22.32 -13.67 12.38
N GLN A 73 21.67 -14.12 11.29
CA GLN A 73 20.30 -14.65 11.38
C GLN A 73 20.33 -15.99 12.11
N ALA A 74 19.94 -15.97 13.38
CA ALA A 74 19.60 -17.16 14.14
C ALA A 74 18.46 -17.92 13.45
N THR A 75 18.77 -19.15 13.06
CA THR A 75 17.84 -20.14 12.53
C THR A 75 16.77 -20.45 13.58
N VAL A 76 15.55 -19.95 13.40
CA VAL A 76 14.40 -20.41 14.19
C VAL A 76 13.84 -21.67 13.52
N PRO A 77 13.77 -22.83 14.21
CA PRO A 77 13.22 -24.05 13.64
C PRO A 77 11.70 -23.91 13.46
N MET A 78 11.22 -24.33 12.28
CA MET A 78 9.79 -24.45 11.99
C MET A 78 9.13 -25.47 12.93
N PRO A 79 7.94 -25.19 13.48
CA PRO A 79 7.17 -26.22 14.17
C PRO A 79 6.61 -27.22 13.16
N VAL A 80 6.96 -28.48 13.37
CA VAL A 80 6.34 -29.66 12.77
C VAL A 80 4.90 -29.75 13.30
N LEU A 81 3.91 -29.65 12.41
CA LEU A 81 2.50 -29.96 12.71
C LEU A 81 2.25 -31.44 12.41
N THR A 82 2.26 -32.26 13.46
CA THR A 82 1.78 -33.65 13.50
C THR A 82 0.38 -33.73 14.11
N GLY A 83 -0.56 -34.37 13.39
CA GLY A 83 -1.85 -34.86 13.89
C GLY A 83 -2.87 -33.76 14.24
N GLY A 84 -4.12 -33.77 13.79
CA GLY A 84 -5.02 -34.88 13.52
C GLY A 84 -6.24 -34.69 14.41
N ASP A 85 -7.34 -34.17 13.86
CA ASP A 85 -8.69 -34.54 14.31
C ASP A 85 -9.77 -34.02 13.34
N SER A 86 -10.30 -34.99 12.59
CA SER A 86 -11.69 -35.21 12.20
C SER A 86 -12.73 -34.21 12.74
N LEU A 87 -13.30 -33.41 11.84
CA LEU A 87 -14.63 -32.81 12.06
C LEU A 87 -15.51 -33.16 10.87
N GLN A 88 -16.47 -34.04 11.16
CA GLN A 88 -17.57 -34.43 10.29
C GLN A 88 -18.41 -33.20 9.94
N VAL A 89 -18.58 -32.93 8.66
CA VAL A 89 -19.64 -32.04 8.18
C VAL A 89 -20.78 -32.92 7.69
N GLU A 90 -21.81 -32.95 8.52
CA GLU A 90 -23.13 -33.50 8.27
C GLU A 90 -23.73 -32.86 7.01
N THR A 91 -23.91 -33.68 5.98
CA THR A 91 -24.52 -33.29 4.71
C THR A 91 -25.93 -33.84 4.68
N THR A 92 -26.92 -32.96 4.81
CA THR A 92 -28.34 -33.33 4.67
C THR A 92 -29.05 -32.31 3.80
N GLY A 93 -29.56 -32.75 2.65
CA GLY A 93 -30.55 -32.00 1.87
C GLY A 93 -30.41 -32.09 0.36
N ALA A 94 -30.91 -33.18 -0.22
CA ALA A 94 -31.27 -33.25 -1.64
C ALA A 94 -32.46 -32.30 -1.95
N PRO A 95 -32.72 -31.97 -3.23
CA PRO A 95 -33.61 -32.88 -3.96
C PRO A 95 -33.10 -33.28 -5.35
N GLN A 96 -33.50 -34.51 -5.67
CA GLN A 96 -33.40 -35.20 -6.94
C GLN A 96 -34.09 -34.42 -8.07
N THR A 97 -33.57 -34.51 -9.30
CA THR A 97 -34.32 -34.92 -10.52
C THR A 97 -33.37 -34.88 -11.73
N THR A 98 -32.86 -36.04 -12.14
CA THR A 98 -33.21 -36.72 -13.42
C THR A 98 -32.93 -35.93 -14.69
N GLY A 99 -31.76 -36.23 -15.27
CA GLY A 99 -31.37 -35.84 -16.63
C GLY A 99 -30.21 -36.69 -17.12
N ALA A 100 -30.39 -38.01 -17.15
CA ALA A 100 -29.42 -38.96 -17.69
C ALA A 100 -29.39 -38.86 -19.23
N THR A 101 -28.57 -37.97 -19.77
CA THR A 101 -28.07 -38.11 -21.15
C THR A 101 -26.93 -39.11 -21.15
N GLY A 102 -27.24 -40.33 -21.56
CA GLY A 102 -26.27 -41.39 -21.77
C GLY A 102 -25.23 -40.98 -22.80
N ILE A 103 -23.96 -41.01 -22.40
CA ILE A 103 -22.85 -41.05 -23.33
C ILE A 103 -22.75 -42.51 -23.80
N THR A 104 -23.31 -42.76 -24.97
CA THR A 104 -23.09 -43.98 -25.73
C THR A 104 -21.60 -44.06 -26.06
N VAL A 105 -20.88 -44.95 -25.37
CA VAL A 105 -19.52 -45.35 -25.77
C VAL A 105 -19.65 -46.02 -27.13
N GLN A 106 -19.20 -45.33 -28.17
CA GLN A 106 -19.15 -45.87 -29.52
C GLN A 106 -18.05 -46.95 -29.55
N PRO A 107 -18.37 -48.23 -29.82
CA PRO A 107 -17.36 -49.26 -29.92
C PRO A 107 -16.45 -48.97 -31.12
N ALA A 108 -15.14 -49.06 -30.86
CA ALA A 108 -14.12 -48.94 -31.88
C ALA A 108 -14.36 -49.99 -32.99
N PRO A 109 -14.35 -49.62 -34.28
CA PRO A 109 -14.44 -50.58 -35.36
C PRO A 109 -13.21 -51.50 -35.36
N THR A 110 -13.43 -52.78 -35.11
CA THR A 110 -12.47 -53.86 -35.33
C THR A 110 -12.08 -53.87 -36.81
N LEU A 111 -10.85 -53.44 -37.09
CA LEU A 111 -10.22 -53.59 -38.40
C LEU A 111 -9.91 -55.07 -38.69
N PRO A 112 -10.09 -55.53 -39.94
CA PRO A 112 -9.70 -56.87 -40.36
C PRO A 112 -8.16 -57.02 -40.33
N PRO A 113 -7.64 -58.25 -40.15
CA PRO A 113 -6.21 -58.53 -40.22
C PRO A 113 -5.70 -58.21 -41.62
N ALA A 114 -4.96 -57.12 -41.75
CA ALA A 114 -4.24 -56.80 -42.97
C ALA A 114 -3.12 -57.83 -43.16
N THR A 115 -3.26 -58.65 -44.19
CA THR A 115 -2.23 -59.55 -44.70
C THR A 115 -0.99 -58.74 -45.05
N VAL A 116 0.09 -58.93 -44.30
CA VAL A 116 1.39 -58.31 -44.55
C VAL A 116 1.95 -58.92 -45.84
N ALA A 117 1.75 -58.22 -46.97
CA ALA A 117 2.47 -58.51 -48.20
C ALA A 117 3.93 -58.10 -48.00
N VAL A 118 4.81 -59.09 -47.87
CA VAL A 118 6.27 -58.90 -47.85
C VAL A 118 6.67 -58.42 -49.24
N VAL A 119 6.83 -57.10 -49.40
CA VAL A 119 7.40 -56.50 -50.60
C VAL A 119 8.91 -56.75 -50.59
N PRO A 120 9.49 -57.33 -51.66
CA PRO A 120 10.93 -57.54 -51.75
C PRO A 120 11.65 -56.18 -51.70
N SER A 121 12.50 -56.00 -50.69
CA SER A 121 13.37 -54.85 -50.55
C SER A 121 14.42 -54.86 -51.66
N THR A 122 14.16 -54.15 -52.75
CA THR A 122 15.19 -53.88 -53.75
C THR A 122 16.31 -53.07 -53.10
N PRO A 123 17.60 -53.44 -53.27
CA PRO A 123 18.71 -52.71 -52.68
C PRO A 123 18.75 -51.30 -53.27
N LEU A 124 18.32 -50.32 -52.47
CA LEU A 124 18.42 -48.92 -52.83
C LEU A 124 19.90 -48.57 -53.04
N THR A 125 20.21 -48.19 -54.27
CA THR A 125 21.53 -47.74 -54.70
C THR A 125 22.05 -46.65 -53.76
N ARG A 126 23.24 -46.88 -53.20
CA ARG A 126 24.01 -46.04 -52.27
C ARG A 126 24.12 -44.55 -52.64
N ARG A 127 23.85 -44.19 -53.91
CA ARG A 127 23.84 -42.79 -54.39
C ARG A 127 22.59 -41.99 -53.99
N LEU A 128 21.42 -42.61 -53.80
CA LEU A 128 20.19 -41.88 -53.43
C LEU A 128 20.19 -41.43 -51.96
N TRP A 129 20.88 -42.18 -51.09
CA TRP A 129 21.02 -41.84 -49.66
C TRP A 129 21.89 -40.60 -49.42
N MET A 130 22.84 -40.31 -50.31
CA MET A 130 23.67 -39.10 -50.17
C MET A 130 22.90 -37.81 -50.47
N THR A 131 21.82 -37.86 -51.27
CA THR A 131 21.01 -36.67 -51.61
C THR A 131 19.83 -36.46 -50.67
N LEU A 132 19.26 -37.53 -50.10
CA LEU A 132 18.12 -37.42 -49.16
C LEU A 132 18.54 -36.93 -47.77
N ALA A 133 19.72 -37.31 -47.29
CA ALA A 133 20.23 -36.89 -45.97
C ALA A 133 20.31 -35.36 -45.79
N PRO A 134 20.90 -34.57 -46.72
CA PRO A 134 20.95 -33.11 -46.56
C PRO A 134 19.57 -32.45 -46.65
N ILE A 135 18.65 -32.97 -47.47
CA ILE A 135 17.29 -32.42 -47.59
C ILE A 135 16.52 -32.63 -46.28
N ALA A 136 16.60 -33.83 -45.68
CA ALA A 136 15.98 -34.11 -44.39
C ALA A 136 16.55 -33.22 -43.28
N LEU A 137 17.87 -33.00 -43.27
CA LEU A 137 18.53 -32.10 -42.30
C LEU A 137 18.03 -30.65 -42.44
N ILE A 138 17.96 -30.13 -43.66
CA ILE A 138 17.46 -28.78 -43.93
C ILE A 138 16.00 -28.65 -43.47
N PHE A 139 15.17 -29.66 -43.75
CA PHE A 139 13.76 -29.64 -43.33
C PHE A 139 13.62 -29.62 -41.81
N VAL A 140 14.41 -30.43 -41.09
CA VAL A 140 14.42 -30.44 -39.62
C VAL A 140 14.90 -29.10 -39.04
N LEU A 141 15.93 -28.49 -39.62
CA LEU A 141 16.41 -27.17 -39.19
C LEU A 141 15.39 -26.06 -39.46
N LEU A 142 14.68 -26.12 -40.58
CA LEU A 142 13.67 -25.12 -40.95
C LEU A 142 12.43 -25.24 -40.05
N VAL A 143 11.92 -26.46 -39.85
CA VAL A 143 10.79 -26.70 -38.94
C VAL A 143 11.18 -26.38 -37.49
N GLY A 144 12.36 -26.81 -37.04
CA GLY A 144 12.87 -26.53 -35.72
C GLY A 144 13.08 -25.02 -35.48
N GLY A 145 13.60 -24.30 -36.47
CA GLY A 145 13.77 -22.86 -36.44
C GLY A 145 12.43 -22.11 -36.36
N LEU A 146 11.42 -22.53 -37.13
CA LEU A 146 10.07 -21.95 -37.08
C LEU A 146 9.37 -22.22 -35.74
N LEU A 147 9.51 -23.43 -35.19
CA LEU A 147 8.93 -23.76 -33.88
C LEU A 147 9.60 -22.97 -32.76
N LEU A 148 10.92 -22.82 -32.79
CA LEU A 148 11.66 -22.03 -31.79
C LEU A 148 11.34 -20.53 -31.91
N ALA A 149 11.25 -20.00 -33.14
CA ALA A 149 10.83 -18.63 -33.38
C ALA A 149 9.40 -18.39 -32.90
N GLY A 150 8.47 -19.28 -33.24
CA GLY A 150 7.07 -19.24 -32.79
C GLY A 150 6.91 -19.35 -31.27
N TYR A 151 7.73 -20.19 -30.62
CA TYR A 151 7.73 -20.30 -29.17
C TYR A 151 8.24 -19.03 -28.49
N ASN A 152 9.28 -18.40 -29.04
CA ASN A 152 9.82 -17.16 -28.50
C ASN A 152 8.85 -15.99 -28.70
N THR A 153 8.16 -15.91 -29.84
CA THR A 153 7.15 -14.87 -30.09
C THR A 153 5.91 -15.06 -29.21
N ALA A 154 5.40 -16.30 -29.07
CA ALA A 154 4.28 -16.59 -28.18
C ALA A 154 4.59 -16.26 -26.71
N ASN A 155 5.83 -16.50 -26.27
CA ASN A 155 6.25 -16.12 -24.91
C ASN A 155 6.38 -14.60 -24.74
N ALA A 156 6.79 -13.86 -25.77
CA ALA A 156 6.93 -12.41 -25.71
C ALA A 156 5.57 -11.72 -25.43
N GLU A 157 4.49 -12.21 -26.02
CA GLU A 157 3.13 -11.68 -25.82
C GLU A 157 2.56 -11.99 -24.43
N LEU A 158 2.98 -13.10 -23.80
CA LEU A 158 2.54 -13.50 -22.47
C LEU A 158 3.33 -12.86 -21.32
N GLN A 159 4.49 -12.24 -21.60
CA GLN A 159 5.31 -11.63 -20.56
C GLN A 159 4.60 -10.56 -19.72
N PRO A 160 3.86 -9.58 -20.28
CA PRO A 160 3.24 -8.54 -19.47
C PRO A 160 2.15 -9.12 -18.54
N ALA A 161 1.36 -10.09 -19.01
CA ALA A 161 0.37 -10.77 -18.17
C ALA A 161 1.05 -11.57 -17.04
N ARG A 162 2.15 -12.27 -17.32
CA ARG A 162 2.96 -12.96 -16.30
C ARG A 162 3.52 -11.99 -15.26
N MET A 163 3.89 -10.77 -15.66
CA MET A 163 4.40 -9.74 -14.77
C MET A 163 3.35 -9.25 -13.77
N VAL A 164 2.13 -8.98 -14.25
CA VAL A 164 0.98 -8.65 -13.40
C VAL A 164 0.66 -9.80 -12.45
N GLN A 165 0.67 -11.04 -12.94
CA GLN A 165 0.42 -12.22 -12.13
C GLN A 165 1.49 -12.38 -11.03
N ALA A 166 2.77 -12.20 -11.36
CA ALA A 166 3.87 -12.25 -10.40
C ALA A 166 3.73 -11.20 -9.30
N TYR A 167 3.41 -9.95 -9.67
CA TYR A 167 3.13 -8.89 -8.71
C TYR A 167 1.98 -9.24 -7.77
N CYS A 168 0.90 -9.79 -8.29
CA CYS A 168 -0.23 -10.19 -7.46
C CYS A 168 0.11 -11.36 -6.52
N MET A 169 0.86 -12.36 -7.01
CA MET A 169 1.33 -13.48 -6.17
C MET A 169 2.29 -13.01 -5.07
N ASP A 170 3.16 -12.05 -5.36
CA ASP A 170 4.06 -11.47 -4.35
C ASP A 170 3.27 -10.69 -3.30
N LEU A 171 2.27 -9.89 -3.69
CA LEU A 171 1.39 -9.22 -2.73
C LEU A 171 0.60 -10.23 -1.88
N GLN A 172 0.04 -11.27 -2.49
CA GLN A 172 -0.68 -12.35 -1.81
C GLN A 172 0.23 -13.10 -0.81
N ALA A 173 1.49 -13.33 -1.18
CA ALA A 173 2.48 -13.97 -0.33
C ALA A 173 3.13 -13.01 0.69
N ARG A 174 2.69 -11.75 0.76
CA ARG A 174 3.27 -10.67 1.60
C ARG A 174 4.76 -10.41 1.32
N ARG A 175 5.19 -10.68 0.09
CA ARG A 175 6.52 -10.44 -0.46
C ARG A 175 6.62 -9.02 -1.03
N PHE A 176 6.33 -8.02 -0.20
CA PHE A 176 6.23 -6.62 -0.64
C PHE A 176 7.52 -6.08 -1.26
N ALA A 177 8.68 -6.56 -0.78
CA ALA A 177 9.97 -6.21 -1.34
C ALA A 177 10.16 -6.72 -2.78
N GLN A 178 9.67 -7.93 -3.06
CA GLN A 178 9.69 -8.55 -4.39
C GLN A 178 8.69 -7.86 -5.31
N ALA A 179 7.46 -7.64 -4.85
CA ALA A 179 6.46 -6.85 -5.57
C ALA A 179 6.97 -5.45 -5.94
N TYR A 180 7.68 -4.78 -5.03
CA TYR A 180 8.31 -3.49 -5.30
C TYR A 180 9.39 -3.56 -6.39
N ALA A 181 10.17 -4.64 -6.43
CA ALA A 181 11.20 -4.84 -7.45
C ALA A 181 10.63 -5.01 -8.87
N LEU A 182 9.34 -5.37 -8.99
CA LEU A 182 8.61 -5.48 -10.25
C LEU A 182 8.13 -4.13 -10.81
N LEU A 183 8.18 -3.08 -9.99
CA LEU A 183 7.81 -1.72 -10.39
C LEU A 183 8.87 -1.12 -11.33
N SER A 184 8.46 -0.13 -12.12
CA SER A 184 9.35 0.65 -12.99
C SER A 184 10.20 1.61 -12.15
N SER A 185 11.34 2.04 -12.69
CA SER A 185 12.21 3.02 -12.01
C SER A 185 11.52 4.35 -11.77
N SER A 186 10.63 4.79 -12.67
CA SER A 186 9.85 6.02 -12.52
C SER A 186 8.82 5.92 -11.40
N TYR A 187 8.21 4.74 -11.19
CA TYR A 187 7.35 4.51 -10.02
C TYR A 187 8.18 4.45 -8.73
N GLN A 188 9.30 3.73 -8.75
CA GLN A 188 10.21 3.63 -7.60
C GLN A 188 10.86 4.97 -7.20
N ALA A 189 10.96 5.91 -8.14
CA ALA A 189 11.40 7.28 -7.85
C ALA A 189 10.34 8.10 -7.08
N GLN A 190 9.06 7.73 -7.19
CA GLN A 190 7.95 8.42 -6.51
C GLN A 190 7.62 7.81 -5.15
N VAL A 191 7.77 6.49 -5.02
CA VAL A 191 7.44 5.76 -3.80
C VAL A 191 8.64 4.94 -3.39
N THR A 192 9.16 5.16 -2.19
CA THR A 192 10.27 4.36 -1.68
C THR A 192 9.82 2.94 -1.32
N LYS A 193 10.76 1.99 -1.29
CA LYS A 193 10.48 0.60 -0.87
C LYS A 193 9.85 0.51 0.52
N ALA A 194 10.32 1.34 1.45
CA ALA A 194 9.79 1.42 2.81
C ALA A 194 8.34 1.92 2.81
N GLN A 195 8.06 3.00 2.06
CA GLN A 195 6.72 3.55 1.92
C GLN A 195 5.76 2.56 1.27
N PHE A 196 6.20 1.86 0.22
CA PHE A 196 5.41 0.82 -0.44
C PHE A 196 5.07 -0.33 0.50
N THR A 197 6.04 -0.78 1.30
CA THR A 197 5.86 -1.87 2.27
C THR A 197 4.87 -1.46 3.37
N LEU A 198 5.06 -0.27 3.96
CA LEU A 198 4.18 0.26 4.99
C LEU A 198 2.74 0.42 4.46
N THR A 199 2.59 1.03 3.29
CA THR A 199 1.28 1.23 2.65
C THR A 199 0.60 -0.12 2.38
N SER A 200 1.34 -1.10 1.87
CA SER A 200 0.80 -2.44 1.60
C SER A 200 0.36 -3.16 2.88
N GLN A 201 1.12 -3.02 3.97
CA GLN A 201 0.76 -3.57 5.28
C GLN A 201 -0.51 -2.90 5.84
N LEU A 202 -0.60 -1.58 5.77
CA LEU A 202 -1.81 -0.84 6.18
C LEU A 202 -3.02 -1.25 5.34
N GLN A 203 -2.83 -1.45 4.03
CA GLN A 203 -3.88 -1.95 3.15
C GLN A 203 -4.43 -3.30 3.61
N GLU A 204 -3.55 -4.22 4.06
CA GLU A 204 -3.99 -5.50 4.59
C GLU A 204 -4.74 -5.39 5.93
N GLN A 205 -4.42 -4.41 6.77
CA GLN A 205 -5.15 -4.17 8.01
C GLN A 205 -6.56 -3.62 7.75
N VAL A 206 -6.70 -2.74 6.76
CA VAL A 206 -7.98 -2.08 6.42
C VAL A 206 -8.87 -2.98 5.57
N ASP A 207 -8.35 -3.52 4.47
CA ASP A 207 -9.16 -4.27 3.51
C ASP A 207 -9.06 -5.80 3.68
N GLY A 208 -8.19 -6.26 4.57
CA GLY A 208 -7.83 -7.67 4.68
C GLY A 208 -6.77 -8.11 3.67
N LYS A 209 -6.23 -9.31 3.90
CA LYS A 209 -5.23 -9.94 3.05
C LYS A 209 -5.78 -10.24 1.65
N ILE A 210 -4.91 -10.23 0.64
CA ILE A 210 -5.28 -10.74 -0.69
C ILE A 210 -5.47 -12.25 -0.59
N ARG A 211 -6.68 -12.72 -0.91
CA ARG A 211 -7.07 -14.13 -0.93
C ARG A 211 -6.90 -14.76 -2.31
N GLY A 212 -6.93 -13.95 -3.36
CA GLY A 212 -6.76 -14.41 -4.73
C GLY A 212 -6.61 -13.29 -5.74
N CYS A 213 -6.08 -13.70 -6.89
CA CYS A 213 -5.77 -12.87 -8.05
C CYS A 213 -6.30 -13.61 -9.28
N PRO A 214 -7.54 -13.36 -9.72
CA PRO A 214 -8.01 -13.85 -10.99
C PRO A 214 -7.06 -13.43 -12.10
N ASN A 215 -6.99 -14.23 -13.17
CA ASN A 215 -6.16 -13.92 -14.32
C ASN A 215 -6.49 -12.50 -14.82
N PRO A 216 -5.47 -11.64 -15.02
CA PRO A 216 -5.70 -10.28 -15.47
C PRO A 216 -6.39 -10.30 -16.83
N THR A 217 -7.45 -9.51 -16.97
CA THR A 217 -8.17 -9.33 -18.23
C THR A 217 -7.62 -8.07 -18.88
N GLY A 218 -6.79 -8.21 -19.91
CA GLY A 218 -6.21 -7.08 -20.63
C GLY A 218 -6.95 -6.79 -21.93
N PRO A 219 -6.84 -5.57 -22.49
CA PRO A 219 -7.37 -5.24 -23.80
C PRO A 219 -6.85 -6.33 -24.72
N GLY A 220 -7.76 -6.99 -25.45
CA GLY A 220 -7.36 -8.02 -26.41
C GLY A 220 -6.20 -7.43 -27.18
N ILE A 221 -5.03 -8.08 -27.08
CA ILE A 221 -3.78 -7.58 -27.68
C ILE A 221 -4.18 -7.16 -29.07
N ASP A 222 -4.19 -5.85 -29.32
CA ASP A 222 -4.48 -5.37 -30.65
C ASP A 222 -3.24 -5.82 -31.41
N LEU A 223 -3.36 -6.98 -32.07
CA LEU A 223 -2.36 -7.60 -32.92
C LEU A 223 -2.21 -6.74 -34.18
N ALA A 224 -2.09 -5.42 -34.00
CA ALA A 224 -1.61 -4.48 -34.97
C ALA A 224 -0.15 -4.86 -35.23
N PHE A 225 0.02 -5.84 -36.12
CA PHE A 225 1.30 -6.25 -36.68
C PHE A 225 1.96 -5.01 -37.28
N GLY A 226 2.84 -4.34 -36.54
CA GLY A 226 3.55 -3.18 -37.09
C GLY A 226 4.21 -2.24 -36.09
N GLN A 227 3.78 -2.17 -34.82
CA GLN A 227 4.42 -1.30 -33.83
C GLN A 227 4.61 -2.05 -32.50
N PRO A 228 5.85 -2.14 -31.96
CA PRO A 228 6.05 -2.68 -30.63
C PRO A 228 5.31 -1.81 -29.61
N GLN A 229 4.31 -2.37 -28.94
CA GLN A 229 3.64 -1.67 -27.84
C GLN A 229 4.63 -1.57 -26.69
N SER A 230 5.08 -0.36 -26.38
CA SER A 230 5.90 -0.08 -25.20
C SER A 230 5.06 0.11 -23.94
N HIS A 231 3.73 0.17 -24.06
CA HIS A 231 2.78 0.36 -22.96
C HIS A 231 1.57 -0.56 -23.13
N VAL A 232 1.13 -1.18 -22.04
CA VAL A 232 -0.11 -1.97 -21.98
C VAL A 232 -0.76 -1.76 -20.61
N ALA A 233 -2.08 -1.84 -20.54
CA ALA A 233 -2.82 -1.77 -19.28
C ALA A 233 -3.65 -3.05 -19.13
N PHE A 234 -3.70 -3.64 -17.93
CA PHE A 234 -4.56 -4.79 -17.66
C PHE A 234 -5.62 -4.41 -16.64
N LEU A 235 -6.87 -4.82 -16.87
CA LEU A 235 -7.90 -4.80 -15.84
C LEU A 235 -7.65 -5.97 -14.89
N VAL A 236 -7.39 -5.65 -13.63
CA VAL A 236 -7.03 -6.62 -12.58
C VAL A 236 -8.05 -6.54 -11.47
N THR A 237 -8.31 -7.67 -10.81
CA THR A 237 -9.16 -7.73 -9.62
C THR A 237 -8.39 -8.33 -8.45
N PHE A 238 -8.29 -7.64 -7.32
CA PHE A 238 -7.75 -8.20 -6.08
C PHE A 238 -8.90 -8.66 -5.20
N LEU A 239 -8.92 -9.94 -4.84
CA LEU A 239 -9.92 -10.50 -3.95
C LEU A 239 -9.44 -10.37 -2.50
N ARG A 240 -9.92 -9.36 -1.76
CA ARG A 240 -9.66 -9.18 -0.32
C ARG A 240 -10.92 -9.52 0.48
N SER A 241 -11.27 -8.77 1.53
CA SER A 241 -12.60 -8.83 2.17
C SER A 241 -13.73 -8.59 1.16
N ARG A 242 -13.49 -7.68 0.22
CA ARG A 242 -14.30 -7.39 -0.98
C ARG A 242 -13.41 -7.35 -2.24
N PRO A 243 -13.96 -7.50 -3.45
CA PRO A 243 -13.18 -7.33 -4.68
C PRO A 243 -12.83 -5.86 -4.92
N PHE A 244 -11.60 -5.61 -5.36
CA PHE A 244 -11.12 -4.31 -5.82
C PHE A 244 -10.66 -4.46 -7.26
N GLN A 245 -11.17 -3.63 -8.16
CA GLN A 245 -10.92 -3.74 -9.60
C GLN A 245 -10.42 -2.39 -10.14
N GLY A 246 -9.44 -2.47 -11.03
CA GLY A 246 -8.82 -1.30 -11.65
C GLY A 246 -7.69 -1.72 -12.59
N HIS A 247 -7.02 -0.74 -13.18
CA HIS A 247 -5.95 -1.01 -14.14
C HIS A 247 -4.57 -1.10 -13.49
N ILE A 248 -3.75 -1.99 -14.04
CA ILE A 248 -2.31 -2.00 -13.83
C ILE A 248 -1.66 -1.70 -15.18
N GLU A 249 -0.94 -0.59 -15.25
CA GLU A 249 -0.21 -0.17 -16.43
C GLU A 249 1.21 -0.72 -16.38
N LEU A 250 1.69 -1.21 -17.51
CA LEU A 250 3.04 -1.70 -17.69
C LEU A 250 3.73 -0.91 -18.79
N ILE A 251 5.03 -0.76 -18.62
CA ILE A 251 5.93 -0.19 -19.61
C ILE A 251 7.03 -1.20 -19.93
N GLN A 252 7.43 -1.28 -21.20
CA GLN A 252 8.60 -2.04 -21.60
C GLN A 252 9.85 -1.17 -21.46
N HIS A 253 10.74 -1.53 -20.54
CA HIS A 253 12.01 -0.84 -20.32
C HIS A 253 13.17 -1.81 -20.58
N GLN A 254 14.01 -1.51 -21.57
CA GLN A 254 15.16 -2.34 -21.96
C GLN A 254 14.77 -3.81 -22.24
N GLY A 255 13.65 -4.01 -22.94
CA GLY A 255 13.14 -5.34 -23.29
C GLY A 255 12.45 -6.09 -22.15
N THR A 256 12.37 -5.53 -20.95
CA THR A 256 11.68 -6.13 -19.79
C THR A 256 10.44 -5.33 -19.43
N TRP A 257 9.31 -6.00 -19.24
CA TRP A 257 8.07 -5.38 -18.75
C TRP A 257 8.18 -5.02 -17.27
N ARG A 258 7.73 -3.83 -16.89
CA ARG A 258 7.67 -3.33 -15.51
C ARG A 258 6.33 -2.65 -15.25
N ILE A 259 5.86 -2.70 -14.00
CA ILE A 259 4.63 -2.01 -13.60
C ILE A 259 4.91 -0.51 -13.48
N GLN A 260 4.28 0.27 -14.35
CA GLN A 260 4.43 1.72 -14.43
C GLN A 260 3.47 2.47 -13.51
N ALA A 261 2.24 1.97 -13.37
CA ALA A 261 1.23 2.56 -12.52
C ALA A 261 0.25 1.49 -12.04
N VAL A 262 -0.32 1.71 -10.86
CA VAL A 262 -1.38 0.90 -10.28
C VAL A 262 -2.51 1.86 -9.93
N GLU A 263 -3.68 1.64 -10.51
CA GLU A 263 -4.84 2.48 -10.24
C GLU A 263 -5.27 2.34 -8.76
N GLN A 264 -5.66 3.44 -8.13
CA GLN A 264 -6.04 3.42 -6.71
C GLN A 264 -7.24 2.47 -6.45
N SER A 265 -8.12 2.31 -7.44
CA SER A 265 -9.30 1.42 -7.38
C SER A 265 -8.95 -0.06 -7.22
N VAL A 266 -7.81 -0.53 -7.76
CA VAL A 266 -7.31 -1.91 -7.54
C VAL A 266 -6.45 -2.03 -6.28
N ALA A 267 -5.73 -0.96 -5.90
CA ALA A 267 -4.89 -0.95 -4.69
C ALA A 267 -5.72 -1.18 -3.42
N GLY A 268 -6.92 -0.58 -3.36
CA GLY A 268 -7.87 -0.75 -2.26
C GLY A 268 -8.40 0.57 -1.72
N THR A 269 -8.94 0.52 -0.51
CA THR A 269 -9.31 1.70 0.28
C THR A 269 -8.09 2.63 0.40
N ASN A 270 -8.24 3.94 0.19
CA ASN A 270 -7.10 4.86 0.31
C ASN A 270 -6.57 4.85 1.76
N VAL A 271 -5.32 4.44 1.98
CA VAL A 271 -4.68 4.38 3.32
C VAL A 271 -3.67 5.49 3.58
N ALA A 272 -3.53 6.45 2.67
CA ALA A 272 -2.60 7.57 2.87
C ALA A 272 -2.88 8.41 4.14
N PRO A 273 -4.15 8.64 4.58
CA PRO A 273 -4.41 9.23 5.91
C PRO A 273 -3.76 8.48 7.07
N LEU A 274 -3.75 7.14 7.01
CA LEU A 274 -3.16 6.30 8.05
C LEU A 274 -1.63 6.39 8.06
N VAL A 275 -1.00 6.63 6.90
CA VAL A 275 0.43 6.96 6.83
C VAL A 275 0.70 8.28 7.55
N THR A 276 -0.09 9.33 7.27
CA THR A 276 0.00 10.63 7.98
C THR A 276 -0.14 10.45 9.50
N ALA A 277 -1.11 9.64 9.94
CA ALA A 277 -1.31 9.32 11.35
C ALA A 277 -0.08 8.65 11.99
N ASN A 278 0.49 7.65 11.32
CA ASN A 278 1.70 6.96 11.79
C ASN A 278 2.91 7.89 11.84
N THR A 279 3.09 8.76 10.84
CA THR A 279 4.14 9.77 10.83
C THR A 279 4.00 10.71 12.03
N PHE A 280 2.80 11.28 12.23
CA PHE A 280 2.51 12.16 13.37
C PHE A 280 2.80 11.46 14.71
N CYS A 281 2.27 10.25 14.90
CA CYS A 281 2.52 9.48 16.12
C CYS A 281 4.01 9.23 16.36
N SER A 282 4.73 8.77 15.32
CA SER A 282 6.16 8.46 15.43
C SER A 282 7.00 9.70 15.74
N ALA A 283 6.60 10.86 15.21
CA ALA A 283 7.26 12.14 15.44
C ALA A 283 7.07 12.59 16.89
N ILE A 284 5.84 12.52 17.44
CA ILE A 284 5.59 12.84 18.85
C ILE A 284 6.34 11.89 19.80
N ILE A 285 6.34 10.58 19.54
CA ILE A 285 7.09 9.61 20.37
C ILE A 285 8.59 9.92 20.41
N LYS A 286 9.15 10.43 19.30
CA LYS A 286 10.57 10.83 19.20
C LYS A 286 10.85 12.23 19.75
N GLY A 287 9.82 13.01 20.09
CA GLY A 287 9.96 14.43 20.43
C GLY A 287 10.29 15.33 19.22
N ASP A 288 10.09 14.83 18.00
CA ASP A 288 10.29 15.57 16.75
C ASP A 288 9.02 16.38 16.42
N TYR A 289 8.81 17.48 17.14
CA TYR A 289 7.59 18.27 17.02
C TYR A 289 7.50 19.05 15.71
N GLU A 290 8.63 19.38 15.09
CA GLU A 290 8.69 19.98 13.75
C GLU A 290 8.06 19.02 12.72
N ALA A 291 8.53 17.75 12.70
CA ALA A 291 7.97 16.74 11.82
C ALA A 291 6.47 16.47 12.11
N ALA A 292 6.08 16.44 13.39
CA ALA A 292 4.67 16.30 13.76
C ALA A 292 3.83 17.48 13.25
N TYR A 293 4.28 18.72 13.44
CA TYR A 293 3.61 19.93 12.99
C TYR A 293 3.46 19.98 11.46
N ALA A 294 4.46 19.51 10.72
CA ALA A 294 4.42 19.41 9.26
C ALA A 294 3.32 18.47 8.73
N THR A 295 2.81 17.54 9.55
CA THR A 295 1.68 16.66 9.17
C THR A 295 0.31 17.33 9.34
N LEU A 296 0.22 18.45 10.05
CA LEU A 296 -1.01 19.16 10.33
C LEU A 296 -1.55 19.90 9.09
N SER A 297 -2.86 20.11 9.04
CA SER A 297 -3.51 20.89 7.99
C SER A 297 -3.18 22.38 8.13
N GLY A 298 -3.29 23.14 7.03
CA GLY A 298 -3.10 24.60 7.09
C GLY A 298 -4.04 25.29 8.09
N ARG A 299 -5.26 24.74 8.25
CA ARG A 299 -6.21 25.18 9.29
C ARG A 299 -5.64 24.98 10.68
N GLN A 300 -5.13 23.80 11.00
CA GLN A 300 -4.60 23.51 12.33
C GLN A 300 -3.32 24.31 12.61
N GLN A 301 -2.45 24.47 11.61
CA GLN A 301 -1.25 25.31 11.69
C GLN A 301 -1.58 26.80 11.89
N SER A 302 -2.78 27.26 11.52
CA SER A 302 -3.22 28.64 11.77
C SER A 302 -3.68 28.89 13.22
N ILE A 303 -3.93 27.84 14.00
CA ILE A 303 -4.40 27.97 15.40
C ILE A 303 -3.25 28.31 16.34
N ALA A 304 -2.10 27.68 16.14
CA ALA A 304 -0.91 27.92 16.94
C ALA A 304 0.33 27.80 16.04
N PRO A 305 1.29 28.73 16.12
CA PRO A 305 2.56 28.58 15.43
C PRO A 305 3.32 27.35 15.93
N GLU A 306 4.25 26.86 15.12
CA GLU A 306 5.02 25.64 15.40
C GLU A 306 5.70 25.66 16.78
N GLN A 307 6.28 26.80 17.18
CA GLN A 307 6.94 26.95 18.47
C GLN A 307 5.97 26.74 19.65
N ASP A 308 4.76 27.29 19.55
CA ASP A 308 3.74 27.14 20.60
C ASP A 308 3.22 25.70 20.65
N PHE A 309 3.05 25.06 19.48
CA PHE A 309 2.69 23.65 19.37
C PHE A 309 3.75 22.74 20.03
N ALA A 310 5.03 22.95 19.70
CA ALA A 310 6.14 22.20 20.26
C ALA A 310 6.24 22.42 21.78
N GLN A 311 6.09 23.66 22.26
CA GLN A 311 6.12 23.96 23.70
C GLN A 311 4.96 23.28 24.45
N GLN A 312 3.75 23.30 23.87
CA GLN A 312 2.59 22.63 24.46
C GLN A 312 2.82 21.12 24.56
N LEU A 313 3.26 20.47 23.48
CA LEU A 313 3.55 19.03 23.50
C LEU A 313 4.71 18.69 24.42
N GLN A 314 5.77 19.50 24.46
CA GLN A 314 6.89 19.29 25.37
C GLN A 314 6.46 19.45 26.83
N SER A 315 5.56 20.38 27.14
CA SER A 315 5.01 20.51 28.49
C SER A 315 4.13 19.31 28.88
N ALA A 316 3.41 18.75 27.91
CA ALA A 316 2.52 17.61 28.12
C ALA A 316 3.27 16.27 28.18
N PHE A 317 4.33 16.08 27.38
CA PHE A 317 4.99 14.78 27.17
C PHE A 317 6.51 14.77 27.45
N GLY A 318 7.11 15.91 27.76
CA GLY A 318 8.55 16.03 28.03
C GLY A 318 8.96 15.77 29.48
N GLY A 319 8.00 15.57 30.37
CA GLY A 319 8.22 15.41 31.82
C GLY A 319 7.91 14.00 32.32
N ALA A 320 7.10 13.95 33.39
CA ALA A 320 6.65 12.70 34.02
C ALA A 320 5.75 11.87 33.08
N VAL A 321 4.97 12.52 32.24
CA VAL A 321 4.10 11.87 31.25
C VAL A 321 4.88 11.70 29.96
N ARG A 322 4.85 10.50 29.36
CA ARG A 322 5.46 10.19 28.07
C ARG A 322 4.49 9.40 27.21
N LEU A 323 4.50 9.65 25.91
CA LEU A 323 3.78 8.83 24.94
C LEU A 323 4.67 7.64 24.55
N GLU A 324 4.24 6.41 24.85
CA GLU A 324 5.01 5.20 24.53
C GLU A 324 4.68 4.66 23.14
N SER A 325 3.39 4.64 22.79
CA SER A 325 2.93 4.12 21.51
C SER A 325 1.57 4.73 21.13
N CYS A 326 1.24 4.70 19.84
CA CYS A 326 -0.12 4.89 19.36
C CYS A 326 -0.58 3.63 18.64
N THR A 327 -1.85 3.30 18.81
CA THR A 327 -2.51 2.17 18.15
C THR A 327 -3.71 2.70 17.38
N LEU A 328 -3.72 2.50 16.06
CA LEU A 328 -4.85 2.84 15.20
C LEU A 328 -5.93 1.75 15.31
N ASP A 329 -7.18 2.16 15.45
CA ASP A 329 -8.33 1.27 15.32
C ASP A 329 -8.81 1.27 13.86
N TYR A 330 -8.29 0.31 13.08
CA TYR A 330 -8.64 0.19 11.66
C TYR A 330 -10.12 -0.12 11.41
N ALA A 331 -10.86 -0.64 12.39
CA ALA A 331 -12.29 -0.88 12.24
C ALA A 331 -13.10 0.43 12.23
N SER A 332 -12.58 1.48 12.89
CA SER A 332 -13.16 2.83 12.87
C SER A 332 -12.79 3.64 11.63
N TYR A 333 -11.86 3.13 10.81
CA TYR A 333 -11.33 3.87 9.67
C TYR A 333 -12.37 4.03 8.57
N HIS A 334 -12.58 5.29 8.17
CA HIS A 334 -13.42 5.62 7.04
C HIS A 334 -12.78 6.75 6.24
N VAL A 335 -12.89 6.64 4.91
CA VAL A 335 -12.32 7.60 3.96
C VAL A 335 -13.36 7.97 2.91
N GLN A 336 -13.41 9.25 2.60
CA GLN A 336 -14.19 9.86 1.54
C GLN A 336 -13.22 10.56 0.57
N ALA A 337 -13.76 11.24 -0.45
CA ALA A 337 -12.94 11.86 -1.48
C ALA A 337 -11.87 12.81 -0.92
N ASN A 338 -12.24 13.68 0.02
CA ASN A 338 -11.37 14.74 0.54
C ASN A 338 -11.23 14.75 2.08
N SER A 339 -11.80 13.75 2.76
CA SER A 339 -11.77 13.64 4.21
C SER A 339 -11.63 12.18 4.64
N ALA A 340 -11.03 11.96 5.80
CA ALA A 340 -10.98 10.64 6.44
C ALA A 340 -11.02 10.81 7.95
N ALA A 341 -11.36 9.76 8.69
CA ALA A 341 -11.11 9.72 10.11
C ALA A 341 -10.85 8.31 10.63
N VAL A 342 -10.10 8.24 11.74
CA VAL A 342 -9.74 7.00 12.43
C VAL A 342 -9.63 7.28 13.94
N ALA A 343 -10.15 6.38 14.76
CA ALA A 343 -9.88 6.37 16.18
C ALA A 343 -8.44 5.88 16.43
N MET A 344 -7.75 6.54 17.34
CA MET A 344 -6.39 6.20 17.74
C MET A 344 -6.29 6.21 19.27
N LYS A 345 -5.71 5.14 19.80
CA LYS A 345 -5.38 5.02 21.21
C LYS A 345 -3.93 5.41 21.44
N PHE A 346 -3.71 6.45 22.23
CA PHE A 346 -2.41 6.86 22.74
C PHE A 346 -2.15 6.13 24.06
N ASN A 347 -1.07 5.34 24.14
CA ASN A 347 -0.64 4.70 25.38
C ASN A 347 0.39 5.61 26.06
N LEU A 348 0.01 6.16 27.21
CA LEU A 348 0.77 7.12 27.99
C LEU A 348 1.34 6.45 29.23
N THR A 349 2.60 6.73 29.54
CA THR A 349 3.23 6.31 30.79
C THR A 349 3.57 7.52 31.64
N ILE A 350 3.13 7.46 32.90
CA ILE A 350 3.30 8.51 33.90
C ILE A 350 4.30 8.00 34.94
N SER A 351 5.47 8.63 34.97
CA SER A 351 6.55 8.33 35.92
C SER A 351 6.27 9.05 37.24
N MET A 352 6.14 8.28 38.32
CA MET A 352 5.91 8.81 39.67
C MET A 352 7.16 8.59 40.53
N SER A 353 7.60 9.62 41.24
CA SER A 353 8.89 9.64 41.95
C SER A 353 9.04 8.55 43.03
N SER A 354 7.92 8.04 43.56
CA SER A 354 7.91 7.10 44.69
C SER A 354 7.19 5.78 44.45
N THR A 355 6.39 5.66 43.39
CA THR A 355 5.44 4.53 43.19
C THR A 355 5.65 3.77 41.87
N GLY A 356 6.68 4.12 41.09
CA GLY A 356 6.96 3.50 39.79
C GLY A 356 6.26 4.22 38.64
N SER A 357 5.89 3.47 37.59
CA SER A 357 5.21 4.02 36.42
C SER A 357 3.76 3.54 36.33
N LEU A 358 2.86 4.42 35.91
CA LEU A 358 1.46 4.09 35.59
C LEU A 358 1.23 4.25 34.09
N THR A 359 0.76 3.20 33.43
CA THR A 359 0.34 3.28 32.02
C THR A 359 -1.17 3.52 31.94
N THR A 360 -1.58 4.51 31.15
CA THR A 360 -2.98 4.85 30.86
C THR A 360 -3.19 5.00 29.35
N GLY A 361 -4.43 4.85 28.89
CA GLY A 361 -4.78 4.98 27.48
C GLY A 361 -5.70 6.17 27.24
N LEU A 362 -5.39 7.01 26.26
CA LEU A 362 -6.27 8.08 25.78
C LEU A 362 -6.75 7.74 24.37
N VAL A 363 -8.06 7.74 24.14
CA VAL A 363 -8.64 7.56 22.80
C VAL A 363 -8.96 8.93 22.20
N SER A 364 -8.58 9.14 20.95
CA SER A 364 -8.89 10.33 20.17
C SER A 364 -9.33 9.93 18.77
N VAL A 365 -10.18 10.75 18.15
CA VAL A 365 -10.53 10.59 16.74
C VAL A 365 -9.68 11.56 15.93
N LEU A 366 -8.81 11.00 15.10
CA LEU A 366 -8.04 11.77 14.14
C LEU A 366 -8.90 12.01 12.90
N SER A 367 -9.07 13.28 12.52
CA SER A 367 -9.71 13.66 11.27
C SER A 367 -8.66 14.18 10.29
N PHE A 368 -8.81 13.83 9.03
CA PHE A 368 -7.88 14.19 7.96
C PHE A 368 -8.59 14.93 6.84
N ARG A 369 -7.82 15.76 6.15
CA ARG A 369 -8.25 16.46 4.94
C ARG A 369 -7.20 16.32 3.85
N LEU A 370 -7.64 16.21 2.61
CA LEU A 370 -6.76 16.26 1.45
C LEU A 370 -6.47 17.72 1.08
N GLU A 371 -5.22 18.15 1.17
CA GLU A 371 -4.75 19.50 0.83
C GLU A 371 -3.61 19.41 -0.18
N HIS A 372 -3.75 20.07 -1.34
CA HIS A 372 -2.74 20.09 -2.40
C HIS A 372 -2.26 18.69 -2.84
N GLY A 373 -3.14 17.70 -2.80
CA GLY A 373 -2.83 16.30 -3.14
C GLY A 373 -2.17 15.48 -2.02
N GLY A 374 -1.92 16.07 -0.84
CA GLY A 374 -1.40 15.39 0.34
C GLY A 374 -2.43 15.31 1.48
N TRP A 375 -2.45 14.21 2.22
CA TRP A 375 -3.31 14.06 3.40
C TRP A 375 -2.67 14.73 4.61
N LYS A 376 -3.44 15.60 5.27
CA LYS A 376 -3.05 16.34 6.46
C LYS A 376 -3.99 16.03 7.62
N LEU A 377 -3.47 16.08 8.84
CA LEU A 377 -4.25 15.94 10.07
C LEU A 377 -4.99 17.25 10.35
N ASP A 378 -6.32 17.24 10.23
CA ASP A 378 -7.19 18.42 10.36
C ASP A 378 -7.71 18.64 11.78
N ASP A 379 -7.88 17.56 12.55
CA ASP A 379 -8.33 17.59 13.95
C ASP A 379 -7.86 16.33 14.69
N PHE A 380 -7.58 16.46 15.99
CA PHE A 380 -7.24 15.35 16.89
C PHE A 380 -7.86 15.57 18.28
N THR A 381 -9.15 15.90 18.31
CA THR A 381 -9.89 16.14 19.56
C THR A 381 -10.00 14.87 20.42
N PRO A 382 -9.52 14.91 21.69
CA PRO A 382 -9.70 13.79 22.62
C PRO A 382 -11.18 13.53 22.87
N GLU A 383 -11.62 12.29 22.72
CA GLU A 383 -13.00 11.93 23.05
C GLU A 383 -13.08 11.57 24.54
N PRO A 384 -14.04 12.12 25.31
CA PRO A 384 -14.18 11.74 26.70
C PRO A 384 -14.49 10.24 26.80
N ALA A 385 -13.77 9.55 27.69
CA ALA A 385 -13.85 8.09 27.87
C ALA A 385 -15.25 7.55 28.22
N SER A 386 -16.25 8.41 28.48
CA SER A 386 -17.62 8.03 28.80
C SER A 386 -18.51 7.72 27.59
N ARG A 387 -17.99 7.87 26.34
CA ARG A 387 -18.75 7.59 25.10
C ARG A 387 -18.24 6.42 24.26
N ALA A 388 -17.08 5.86 24.61
CA ALA A 388 -16.56 4.61 24.06
C ALA A 388 -17.05 3.43 24.91
#